data_AF-A0A2E3MF16-F1
#
_entry.id   AF-A0A2E3MF16-F1
#
_cell.length_a   1.000
_cell.length_b   1.000
_cell.length_c   1.000
_cell.angle_alpha   90.00
_cell.angle_beta   90.00
_cell.angle_gamma   90.00
#
_symmetry.space_group_name_H-M   'P 1'
#
loop_
_entity.id
_entity.type
_entity.pdbx_description
1 polymer ?
#
loop_
_entity_poly.entity_id
_entity_poly.type
_entity_poly.pdbx_seq_one_letter_code
_entity_poly.pdbx_strand_id
1 'polypeptide(L)'
;MPSIEEVVASSMSINSRLPAQLEKALERNIVLRIGWTTNGDPVPKDGEMGLCPNLPEGSKVRSLGNLGPFTAAFGQGGTFTHQGDVDSFLGAGNNGNRITCERTAGPCAAYGQRSGRITILDGAGDDAGAMMSGGLLVIRGDSGIRIGGGMSGGDIVVHGDVGGDPGAGMTGGRIIINGRCPSPPPGVTLRTLKKSEVKEINDLLGEEDLHIPADAVCLAPDGDPIEGIMAECREDLSGISLIPMTTKHNPSYSTCDTVVLIGEEDALALPIPLLPYVPKGVQDDLFHPCIVRENPRDCDIVIVDSLNIADAANLVQSAAGFAIDLDSMPHLDGAALDGILVALRCIAGPIAKSMLIRGVGQTSSLHSDAQHHGLDAAISVLNDGSGISSAASLPTVGRSASASLEENCLASMWLPWSATSEDLAILCASNVAFTICPAPDENIAGWIAQVTAGLSAQLNRLGLASIDSLARANLRACDQDTAAVSGLRLAGYDRPMPHWFAR
;
A
#
# COMPACT_ATOMS: atom_id res chain seq x y z
N MET A 1 2.50 -12.05 -27.92
CA MET A 1 2.57 -11.99 -26.46
C MET A 1 1.20 -11.55 -25.98
N PRO A 2 0.68 -12.15 -24.91
CA PRO A 2 -0.60 -11.73 -24.33
C PRO A 2 -0.55 -10.26 -23.91
N SER A 3 -1.69 -9.58 -23.88
CA SER A 3 -1.79 -8.24 -23.29
C SER A 3 -1.64 -8.31 -21.77
N ILE A 4 -1.31 -7.20 -21.11
CA ILE A 4 -1.19 -7.18 -19.65
C ILE A 4 -2.53 -7.53 -18.98
N GLU A 5 -3.65 -7.07 -19.54
CA GLU A 5 -5.01 -7.42 -19.10
C GLU A 5 -5.28 -8.93 -19.18
N GLU A 6 -4.83 -9.59 -20.25
CA GLU A 6 -4.94 -11.05 -20.39
C GLU A 6 -4.11 -11.80 -19.33
N VAL A 7 -2.92 -11.27 -18.99
CA VAL A 7 -2.05 -11.83 -17.95
C VAL A 7 -2.67 -11.65 -16.56
N VAL A 8 -3.21 -10.47 -16.26
CA VAL A 8 -3.94 -10.18 -15.00
C VAL A 8 -5.15 -11.10 -14.87
N ALA A 9 -5.97 -11.23 -15.91
CA ALA A 9 -7.14 -12.10 -15.92
C ALA A 9 -6.75 -13.58 -15.74
N SER A 10 -5.69 -14.04 -16.41
CA SER A 10 -5.15 -15.40 -16.22
C SER A 10 -4.71 -15.63 -14.77
N SER A 11 -3.99 -14.67 -14.19
CA SER A 11 -3.47 -14.73 -12.82
C SER A 11 -4.60 -14.82 -11.80
N MET A 12 -5.61 -13.95 -11.91
CA MET A 12 -6.84 -14.00 -11.10
C MET A 12 -7.59 -15.33 -11.25
N SER A 13 -7.64 -15.87 -12.48
CA SER A 13 -8.32 -17.14 -12.74
C SER A 13 -7.61 -18.34 -12.11
N ILE A 14 -6.27 -18.32 -12.04
CA ILE A 14 -5.48 -19.35 -11.35
C ILE A 14 -5.67 -19.22 -9.85
N ASN A 15 -5.53 -18.01 -9.31
CA ASN A 15 -5.62 -17.72 -7.88
C ASN A 15 -7.01 -18.00 -7.30
N SER A 16 -8.10 -17.66 -7.99
CA SER A 16 -9.47 -17.96 -7.52
C SER A 16 -9.75 -19.46 -7.33
N ARG A 17 -9.02 -20.35 -8.01
CA ARG A 17 -9.19 -21.81 -7.90
C ARG A 17 -8.24 -22.43 -6.86
N LEU A 18 -7.19 -21.72 -6.50
CA LEU A 18 -6.12 -22.21 -5.64
C LEU A 18 -6.61 -22.65 -4.26
N PRO A 19 -7.43 -21.88 -3.51
CA PRO A 19 -7.86 -22.27 -2.16
C PRO A 19 -8.50 -23.67 -2.10
N ALA A 20 -9.48 -23.93 -2.95
CA ALA A 20 -10.17 -25.24 -3.00
C ALA A 20 -9.26 -26.38 -3.51
N GLN A 21 -8.26 -26.07 -4.35
CA GLN A 21 -7.27 -27.04 -4.79
C GLN A 21 -6.26 -27.36 -3.68
N LEU A 22 -5.82 -26.36 -2.92
CA LEU A 22 -4.90 -26.49 -1.81
C LEU A 22 -5.52 -27.28 -0.65
N GLU A 23 -6.80 -27.03 -0.34
CA GLU A 23 -7.53 -27.80 0.67
C GLU A 23 -7.54 -29.31 0.34
N LYS A 24 -7.93 -29.67 -0.88
CA LYS A 24 -7.90 -31.06 -1.35
C LYS A 24 -6.48 -31.65 -1.41
N ALA A 25 -5.49 -30.81 -1.70
CA ALA A 25 -4.10 -31.23 -1.75
C ALA A 25 -3.55 -31.51 -0.35
N LEU A 26 -3.92 -30.69 0.64
CA LEU A 26 -3.60 -30.85 2.06
C LEU A 26 -4.19 -32.14 2.62
N GLU A 27 -5.49 -32.39 2.39
CA GLU A 27 -6.15 -33.64 2.82
C GLU A 27 -5.46 -34.91 2.32
N ARG A 28 -4.86 -34.83 1.13
CA ARG A 28 -4.19 -35.96 0.46
C ARG A 28 -2.67 -35.93 0.59
N ASN A 29 -2.11 -34.91 1.24
CA ASN A 29 -0.67 -34.65 1.33
C ASN A 29 0.05 -34.71 -0.04
N ILE A 30 -0.53 -34.09 -1.07
CA ILE A 30 0.03 -34.04 -2.42
C ILE A 30 0.57 -32.64 -2.75
N VAL A 31 1.51 -32.58 -3.69
CA VAL A 31 2.05 -31.32 -4.21
C VAL A 31 1.16 -30.84 -5.36
N LEU A 32 0.62 -29.63 -5.23
CA LEU A 32 -0.09 -28.96 -6.32
C LEU A 32 0.92 -28.46 -7.36
N ARG A 33 0.67 -28.73 -8.64
CA ARG A 33 1.58 -28.36 -9.73
C ARG A 33 0.92 -27.31 -10.62
N ILE A 34 1.61 -26.19 -10.81
CA ILE A 34 1.19 -25.09 -11.69
C ILE A 34 2.18 -24.99 -12.85
N GLY A 35 1.68 -25.04 -14.07
CA GLY A 35 2.52 -25.09 -15.27
C GLY A 35 2.81 -26.52 -15.76
N TRP A 36 1.93 -27.47 -15.42
CA TRP A 36 1.91 -28.81 -15.99
C TRP A 36 0.49 -29.24 -16.34
N THR A 37 0.36 -30.12 -17.32
CA THR A 37 -0.90 -30.83 -17.59
C THR A 37 -1.14 -31.93 -16.55
N THR A 38 -2.36 -32.49 -16.52
CA THR A 38 -2.70 -33.66 -15.70
C THR A 38 -1.83 -34.88 -16.05
N ASN A 39 -1.34 -34.97 -17.29
CA ASN A 39 -0.45 -36.04 -17.75
C ASN A 39 1.03 -35.80 -17.38
N GLY A 40 1.35 -34.62 -16.82
CA GLY A 40 2.70 -34.24 -16.41
C GLY A 40 3.52 -33.54 -17.49
N ASP A 41 2.93 -33.20 -18.63
CA ASP A 41 3.62 -32.44 -19.68
C ASP A 41 3.84 -30.99 -19.22
N PRO A 42 5.03 -30.40 -19.43
CA PRO A 42 5.32 -29.04 -19.03
C PRO A 42 4.53 -28.03 -19.87
N VAL A 43 3.89 -27.07 -19.20
CA VAL A 43 3.24 -25.90 -19.80
C VAL A 43 3.70 -24.68 -19.00
N PRO A 44 4.93 -24.20 -19.20
CA PRO A 44 5.51 -23.14 -18.41
C PRO A 44 4.63 -21.89 -18.41
N LYS A 45 4.55 -21.24 -17.26
CA LYS A 45 3.92 -19.94 -17.09
C LYS A 45 4.83 -18.82 -17.59
N ASP A 46 4.25 -17.71 -18.02
CA ASP A 46 4.99 -16.63 -18.66
C ASP A 46 4.29 -15.29 -18.37
N GLY A 47 4.79 -14.60 -17.35
CA GLY A 47 4.33 -13.29 -16.93
C GLY A 47 3.21 -13.29 -15.88
N GLU A 48 2.54 -14.42 -15.62
CA GLU A 48 1.52 -14.46 -14.57
C GLU A 48 2.08 -14.04 -13.21
N MET A 49 1.35 -13.15 -12.53
CA MET A 49 1.82 -12.35 -11.39
C MET A 49 0.89 -12.47 -10.19
N GLY A 50 1.36 -12.06 -9.01
CA GLY A 50 0.61 -12.19 -7.76
C GLY A 50 0.21 -13.64 -7.45
N LEU A 51 0.90 -14.63 -8.03
CA LEU A 51 0.49 -16.03 -7.99
C LEU A 51 0.76 -16.67 -6.63
N CYS A 52 -0.13 -17.58 -6.22
CA CYS A 52 -0.01 -18.33 -4.96
C CYS A 52 0.14 -17.44 -3.72
N PRO A 53 -0.69 -16.39 -3.55
CA PRO A 53 -0.65 -15.58 -2.36
C PRO A 53 -1.23 -16.37 -1.17
N ASN A 54 -0.85 -16.01 0.07
CA ASN A 54 -1.44 -16.56 1.30
C ASN A 54 -1.46 -18.10 1.36
N LEU A 55 -0.32 -18.74 1.06
CA LEU A 55 -0.23 -20.20 1.15
C LEU A 55 -0.42 -20.66 2.62
N PRO A 56 -1.43 -21.51 2.89
CA PRO A 56 -1.73 -21.98 4.23
C PRO A 56 -0.68 -22.97 4.73
N GLU A 57 -0.62 -23.14 6.05
CA GLU A 57 0.30 -24.07 6.70
C GLU A 57 0.21 -25.49 6.12
N GLY A 58 1.37 -26.09 5.85
CA GLY A 58 1.48 -27.47 5.35
C GLY A 58 1.20 -27.64 3.85
N SER A 59 0.72 -26.60 3.16
CA SER A 59 0.45 -26.68 1.72
C SER A 59 1.74 -26.80 0.92
N LYS A 60 1.68 -27.44 -0.25
CA LYS A 60 2.86 -27.66 -1.10
C LYS A 60 2.53 -27.33 -2.55
N VAL A 61 3.21 -26.34 -3.09
CA VAL A 61 3.04 -25.90 -4.47
C VAL A 61 4.38 -25.99 -5.20
N ARG A 62 4.33 -26.51 -6.42
CA ARG A 62 5.43 -26.44 -7.38
C ARG A 62 4.96 -25.68 -8.62
N SER A 63 5.76 -24.74 -9.10
CA SER A 63 5.48 -23.96 -10.31
C SER A 63 6.62 -24.05 -11.32
N LEU A 64 6.33 -23.82 -12.60
CA LEU A 64 7.29 -23.81 -13.71
C LEU A 64 7.02 -22.64 -14.64
N GLY A 65 8.07 -21.92 -15.04
CA GLY A 65 7.98 -20.82 -16.01
C GLY A 65 8.72 -19.56 -15.57
N ASN A 66 8.40 -18.42 -16.20
CA ASN A 66 8.86 -17.10 -15.78
C ASN A 66 7.68 -16.37 -15.13
N LEU A 67 7.73 -16.18 -13.81
CA LEU A 67 6.63 -15.60 -13.07
C LEU A 67 6.82 -14.12 -12.82
N GLY A 68 5.73 -13.38 -12.84
CA GLY A 68 5.71 -11.95 -12.58
C GLY A 68 5.79 -11.60 -11.10
N PRO A 69 5.67 -10.30 -10.79
CA PRO A 69 5.87 -9.79 -9.44
C PRO A 69 4.94 -10.35 -8.39
N PHE A 70 5.31 -10.25 -7.11
CA PHE A 70 4.50 -10.68 -5.95
C PHE A 70 4.11 -12.18 -5.95
N THR A 71 4.87 -13.01 -6.66
CA THR A 71 4.70 -14.47 -6.59
C THR A 71 5.01 -14.98 -5.18
N ALA A 72 4.16 -15.88 -4.67
CA ALA A 72 4.25 -16.49 -3.35
C ALA A 72 4.23 -15.51 -2.16
N ALA A 73 3.60 -14.34 -2.34
CA ALA A 73 3.48 -13.31 -1.30
C ALA A 73 2.55 -13.71 -0.14
N PHE A 74 2.71 -13.02 0.99
CA PHE A 74 1.81 -13.07 2.17
C PHE A 74 1.64 -14.46 2.81
N GLY A 75 2.66 -15.30 2.69
CA GLY A 75 2.66 -16.69 3.14
C GLY A 75 2.40 -16.93 4.62
N GLN A 76 1.68 -18.00 4.98
CA GLN A 76 1.32 -18.35 6.36
C GLN A 76 1.73 -19.79 6.76
N GLY A 77 2.80 -20.34 6.16
CA GLY A 77 3.38 -21.64 6.56
C GLY A 77 3.41 -22.74 5.49
N GLY A 78 3.11 -22.41 4.24
CA GLY A 78 3.19 -23.33 3.10
C GLY A 78 4.60 -23.53 2.55
N THR A 79 4.75 -24.45 1.61
CA THR A 79 5.97 -24.66 0.81
C THR A 79 5.71 -24.30 -0.64
N PHE A 80 6.57 -23.46 -1.22
CA PHE A 80 6.54 -23.10 -2.63
C PHE A 80 7.88 -23.39 -3.27
N THR A 81 7.90 -24.13 -4.38
CA THR A 81 9.10 -24.40 -5.16
C THR A 81 8.88 -23.99 -6.61
N HIS A 82 9.70 -23.06 -7.11
CA HIS A 82 9.57 -22.52 -8.44
C HIS A 82 10.75 -22.91 -9.33
N GLN A 83 10.43 -23.47 -10.49
CA GLN A 83 11.36 -23.82 -11.54
C GLN A 83 11.37 -22.73 -12.61
N GLY A 84 12.32 -21.80 -12.51
CA GLY A 84 12.43 -20.67 -13.41
C GLY A 84 12.70 -19.37 -12.65
N ASP A 85 12.62 -18.27 -13.38
CA ASP A 85 12.87 -16.92 -12.87
C ASP A 85 11.57 -16.30 -12.33
N VAL A 86 11.72 -15.51 -11.27
CA VAL A 86 10.63 -14.67 -10.74
C VAL A 86 11.06 -13.22 -10.83
N ASP A 87 10.14 -12.36 -11.23
CA ASP A 87 10.33 -10.92 -11.21
C ASP A 87 10.38 -10.36 -9.77
N SER A 88 10.10 -9.07 -9.60
CA SER A 88 10.20 -8.37 -8.32
C SER A 88 9.28 -8.93 -7.22
N PHE A 89 9.61 -8.65 -5.96
CA PHE A 89 8.77 -8.96 -4.79
C PHE A 89 8.44 -10.46 -4.58
N LEU A 90 9.31 -11.38 -5.02
CA LEU A 90 9.18 -12.82 -4.68
C LEU A 90 9.06 -12.99 -3.16
N GLY A 91 7.96 -13.58 -2.70
CA GLY A 91 7.75 -13.88 -1.29
C GLY A 91 7.62 -12.63 -0.40
N ALA A 92 7.20 -11.49 -0.93
CA ALA A 92 6.94 -10.29 -0.13
C ALA A 92 5.91 -10.57 0.98
N GLY A 93 6.13 -10.02 2.17
CA GLY A 93 5.28 -10.25 3.34
C GLY A 93 5.24 -11.71 3.82
N ASN A 94 6.29 -12.50 3.58
CA ASN A 94 6.31 -13.89 4.03
C ASN A 94 6.27 -13.98 5.57
N ASN A 95 5.31 -14.75 6.08
CA ASN A 95 5.10 -14.99 7.51
C ASN A 95 4.97 -16.51 7.79
N GLY A 96 5.92 -17.28 7.27
CA GLY A 96 6.09 -18.68 7.65
C GLY A 96 6.35 -19.63 6.49
N ASN A 97 6.18 -19.21 5.24
CA ASN A 97 6.43 -20.10 4.11
C ASN A 97 7.90 -20.48 3.99
N ARG A 98 8.13 -21.68 3.45
CA ARG A 98 9.41 -22.08 2.86
C ARG A 98 9.33 -21.96 1.34
N ILE A 99 10.06 -21.00 0.77
CA ILE A 99 10.04 -20.68 -0.66
C ILE A 99 11.41 -21.01 -1.25
N THR A 100 11.43 -21.74 -2.36
CA THR A 100 12.64 -22.00 -3.16
C THR A 100 12.43 -21.52 -4.59
N CYS A 101 13.27 -20.62 -5.08
CA CYS A 101 13.35 -20.22 -6.48
C CYS A 101 14.63 -20.81 -7.09
N GLU A 102 14.49 -21.67 -8.10
CA GLU A 102 15.61 -22.38 -8.72
C GLU A 102 16.49 -21.49 -9.61
N ARG A 103 16.03 -20.29 -9.98
CA ARG A 103 16.78 -19.32 -10.78
C ARG A 103 16.91 -17.97 -10.06
N THR A 104 16.80 -16.87 -10.81
CA THR A 104 16.96 -15.50 -10.29
C THR A 104 15.63 -15.00 -9.75
N ALA A 105 15.70 -14.17 -8.71
CA ALA A 105 14.58 -13.33 -8.28
C ALA A 105 14.87 -11.86 -8.58
N GLY A 106 13.87 -11.10 -9.02
CA GLY A 106 14.00 -9.67 -9.27
C GLY A 106 14.23 -8.83 -7.99
N PRO A 107 14.16 -7.50 -8.11
CA PRO A 107 14.28 -6.60 -6.97
C PRO A 107 13.26 -6.87 -5.86
N CYS A 108 13.59 -6.47 -4.63
CA CYS A 108 12.70 -6.57 -3.46
C CYS A 108 12.25 -8.00 -3.11
N ALA A 109 13.00 -9.04 -3.51
CA ALA A 109 12.73 -10.40 -3.04
C ALA A 109 12.75 -10.46 -1.50
N ALA A 110 11.82 -11.20 -0.89
CA ALA A 110 11.63 -11.28 0.56
C ALA A 110 11.33 -9.94 1.28
N TYR A 111 10.85 -8.93 0.54
CA TYR A 111 10.49 -7.64 1.12
C TYR A 111 9.49 -7.80 2.28
N GLY A 112 9.78 -7.21 3.44
CA GLY A 112 8.91 -7.26 4.61
C GLY A 112 8.70 -8.67 5.20
N GLN A 113 9.60 -9.64 4.95
CA GLN A 113 9.47 -10.97 5.56
C GLN A 113 9.57 -10.86 7.10
N ARG A 114 8.65 -11.56 7.77
CA ARG A 114 8.60 -11.69 9.24
C ARG A 114 9.06 -13.06 9.73
N SER A 115 8.75 -14.13 9.00
CA SER A 115 9.15 -15.48 9.38
C SER A 115 9.17 -16.43 8.17
N GLY A 116 9.70 -17.63 8.35
CA GLY A 116 9.89 -18.60 7.26
C GLY A 116 11.30 -18.56 6.65
N ARG A 117 11.46 -19.22 5.50
CA ARG A 117 12.74 -19.32 4.78
C ARG A 117 12.54 -19.12 3.29
N ILE A 118 13.24 -18.17 2.69
CA ILE A 118 13.30 -17.98 1.24
C ILE A 118 14.70 -18.36 0.75
N THR A 119 14.80 -19.16 -0.30
CA THR A 119 16.06 -19.60 -0.90
C THR A 119 16.05 -19.37 -2.40
N ILE A 120 17.00 -18.60 -2.90
CA ILE A 120 17.14 -18.23 -4.32
C ILE A 120 18.47 -18.75 -4.84
N LEU A 121 18.46 -19.56 -5.89
CA LEU A 121 19.64 -20.33 -6.30
C LEU A 121 20.59 -19.60 -7.26
N ASP A 122 20.12 -18.61 -8.02
CA ASP A 122 20.92 -17.98 -9.11
C ASP A 122 21.17 -16.47 -8.92
N GLY A 123 20.69 -15.88 -7.82
CA GLY A 123 20.91 -14.48 -7.46
C GLY A 123 19.63 -13.67 -7.25
N ALA A 124 19.76 -12.47 -6.70
CA ALA A 124 18.64 -11.57 -6.41
C ALA A 124 18.92 -10.13 -6.86
N GLY A 125 17.86 -9.39 -7.21
CA GLY A 125 17.97 -7.98 -7.57
C GLY A 125 18.26 -7.04 -6.38
N ASP A 126 18.07 -5.74 -6.63
CA ASP A 126 18.22 -4.68 -5.64
C ASP A 126 17.20 -4.84 -4.48
N ASP A 127 17.55 -4.32 -3.30
CA ASP A 127 16.67 -4.27 -2.12
C ASP A 127 16.16 -5.65 -1.63
N ALA A 128 16.87 -6.73 -1.96
CA ALA A 128 16.52 -8.06 -1.46
C ALA A 128 16.57 -8.07 0.08
N GLY A 129 15.50 -8.58 0.70
CA GLY A 129 15.33 -8.60 2.16
C GLY A 129 15.12 -7.22 2.80
N ALA A 130 14.76 -6.20 2.03
CA ALA A 130 14.41 -4.90 2.61
C ALA A 130 13.19 -5.01 3.54
N MET A 131 13.19 -4.23 4.63
CA MET A 131 12.18 -4.22 5.70
C MET A 131 11.96 -5.59 6.37
N MET A 132 12.88 -6.56 6.23
CA MET A 132 12.80 -7.83 6.96
C MET A 132 12.80 -7.59 8.48
N SER A 133 11.85 -8.22 9.17
CA SER A 133 11.76 -8.23 10.64
C SER A 133 12.10 -9.59 11.24
N GLY A 134 12.20 -10.63 10.40
CA GLY A 134 12.57 -11.98 10.83
C GLY A 134 12.67 -13.00 9.69
N GLY A 135 12.85 -14.27 10.07
CA GLY A 135 13.06 -15.37 9.12
C GLY A 135 14.47 -15.40 8.52
N LEU A 136 14.62 -16.24 7.49
CA LEU A 136 15.91 -16.49 6.82
C LEU A 136 15.77 -16.27 5.31
N LEU A 137 16.64 -15.46 4.72
CA LEU A 137 16.81 -15.32 3.28
C LEU A 137 18.18 -15.89 2.88
N VAL A 138 18.21 -16.83 1.94
CA VAL A 138 19.44 -17.43 1.41
C VAL A 138 19.53 -17.17 -0.08
N ILE A 139 20.62 -16.57 -0.53
CA ILE A 139 20.89 -16.26 -1.93
C ILE A 139 22.20 -16.96 -2.30
N ARG A 140 22.18 -17.85 -3.28
CA ARG A 140 23.39 -18.59 -3.71
C ARG A 140 24.22 -17.89 -4.79
N GLY A 141 23.68 -16.84 -5.41
CA GLY A 141 24.37 -16.01 -6.39
C GLY A 141 24.63 -14.59 -5.85
N ASP A 142 24.83 -13.66 -6.77
CA ASP A 142 25.03 -12.25 -6.44
C ASP A 142 23.72 -11.58 -6.02
N SER A 143 23.83 -10.48 -5.25
CA SER A 143 22.71 -9.63 -4.89
C SER A 143 22.97 -8.17 -5.28
N GLY A 144 21.90 -7.46 -5.63
CA GLY A 144 21.94 -6.06 -6.01
C GLY A 144 22.30 -5.09 -4.87
N ILE A 145 22.01 -3.82 -5.08
CA ILE A 145 22.28 -2.76 -4.10
C ILE A 145 21.27 -2.80 -2.95
N ARG A 146 21.63 -2.26 -1.78
CA ARG A 146 20.76 -2.10 -0.60
C ARG A 146 20.12 -3.38 -0.08
N ILE A 147 20.79 -4.52 -0.23
CA ILE A 147 20.37 -5.77 0.42
C ILE A 147 20.14 -5.56 1.92
N GLY A 148 19.01 -6.02 2.46
CA GLY A 148 18.64 -5.83 3.86
C GLY A 148 18.35 -4.37 4.26
N GLY A 149 18.01 -3.49 3.29
CA GLY A 149 17.68 -2.10 3.59
C GLY A 149 16.52 -1.98 4.58
N GLY A 150 16.70 -1.22 5.66
CA GLY A 150 15.67 -1.03 6.69
C GLY A 150 15.31 -2.28 7.50
N MET A 151 16.09 -3.37 7.42
CA MET A 151 15.80 -4.59 8.19
C MET A 151 15.90 -4.33 9.70
N SER A 152 14.95 -4.88 10.47
CA SER A 152 14.89 -4.80 11.93
C SER A 152 15.13 -6.17 12.61
N GLY A 153 15.21 -7.25 11.82
CA GLY A 153 15.47 -8.59 12.33
C GLY A 153 15.64 -9.64 11.22
N GLY A 154 15.95 -10.87 11.63
CA GLY A 154 16.19 -11.99 10.73
C GLY A 154 17.65 -12.11 10.26
N ASP A 155 17.87 -13.11 9.42
CA ASP A 155 19.17 -13.45 8.86
C ASP A 155 19.10 -13.44 7.32
N ILE A 156 20.04 -12.74 6.69
CA ILE A 156 20.25 -12.78 5.23
C ILE A 156 21.62 -13.42 4.98
N VAL A 157 21.68 -14.44 4.14
CA VAL A 157 22.91 -15.16 3.78
C VAL A 157 23.11 -15.10 2.26
N VAL A 158 24.27 -14.62 1.82
CA VAL A 158 24.63 -14.49 0.40
C VAL A 158 25.91 -15.28 0.12
N HIS A 159 25.86 -16.22 -0.82
CA HIS A 159 27.02 -16.96 -1.34
C HIS A 159 27.52 -16.37 -2.66
N GLY A 160 27.70 -15.06 -2.68
CA GLY A 160 28.08 -14.29 -3.86
C GLY A 160 28.46 -12.87 -3.47
N ASP A 161 28.61 -12.02 -4.48
CA ASP A 161 28.93 -10.61 -4.29
C ASP A 161 27.66 -9.79 -4.02
N VAL A 162 27.79 -8.73 -3.22
CA VAL A 162 26.68 -7.78 -2.96
C VAL A 162 26.96 -6.41 -3.56
N GLY A 163 25.89 -5.71 -3.95
CA GLY A 163 25.94 -4.35 -4.43
C GLY A 163 26.20 -3.31 -3.33
N GLY A 164 26.17 -2.03 -3.73
CA GLY A 164 26.40 -0.88 -2.84
C GLY A 164 25.35 -0.71 -1.75
N ASP A 165 25.72 0.00 -0.69
CA ASP A 165 24.87 0.33 0.46
C ASP A 165 24.19 -0.87 1.17
N PRO A 166 24.88 -2.01 1.38
CA PRO A 166 24.26 -3.16 2.04
C PRO A 166 23.92 -2.83 3.50
N GLY A 167 22.71 -3.19 3.93
CA GLY A 167 22.19 -2.91 5.28
C GLY A 167 21.80 -1.45 5.53
N ALA A 168 21.63 -0.63 4.48
CA ALA A 168 21.24 0.77 4.64
C ALA A 168 20.01 0.94 5.55
N GLY A 169 20.16 1.67 6.65
CA GLY A 169 19.07 1.89 7.61
C GLY A 169 18.67 0.66 8.44
N MET A 170 19.47 -0.41 8.45
CA MET A 170 19.18 -1.57 9.30
C MET A 170 19.22 -1.19 10.78
N THR A 171 18.27 -1.69 11.56
CA THR A 171 18.16 -1.49 13.01
C THR A 171 18.30 -2.79 13.80
N GLY A 172 18.29 -3.94 13.11
CA GLY A 172 18.44 -5.26 13.71
C GLY A 172 18.71 -6.36 12.68
N GLY A 173 18.92 -7.58 13.17
CA GLY A 173 19.27 -8.74 12.36
C GLY A 173 20.72 -8.77 11.88
N ARG A 174 21.03 -9.69 10.94
CA ARG A 174 22.39 -9.93 10.42
C ARG A 174 22.38 -10.15 8.91
N ILE A 175 23.34 -9.57 8.21
CA ILE A 175 23.60 -9.87 6.79
C ILE A 175 24.96 -10.55 6.69
N ILE A 176 24.99 -11.76 6.15
CA ILE A 176 26.17 -12.64 6.13
C ILE A 176 26.56 -12.88 4.68
N ILE A 177 27.76 -12.46 4.31
CA ILE A 177 28.21 -12.40 2.93
C ILE A 177 29.47 -13.25 2.79
N ASN A 178 29.35 -14.33 2.02
CA ASN A 178 30.45 -15.22 1.63
C ASN A 178 30.90 -14.88 0.21
N GLY A 179 31.36 -13.64 0.03
CA GLY A 179 31.79 -13.05 -1.24
C GLY A 179 32.30 -11.63 -1.02
N ARG A 180 32.31 -10.80 -2.07
CA ARG A 180 32.77 -9.40 -1.97
C ARG A 180 31.67 -8.50 -1.43
N CYS A 181 32.02 -7.72 -0.41
CA CYS A 181 31.18 -6.68 0.16
C CYS A 181 31.86 -5.31 -0.02
N PRO A 182 31.18 -4.31 -0.60
CA PRO A 182 31.67 -2.95 -0.63
C PRO A 182 31.64 -2.33 0.78
N SER A 183 32.16 -1.11 0.91
CA SER A 183 32.07 -0.38 2.18
C SER A 183 30.59 -0.14 2.54
N PRO A 184 30.15 -0.49 3.75
CA PRO A 184 28.77 -0.33 4.15
C PRO A 184 28.45 1.17 4.40
N PRO A 185 27.16 1.54 4.37
CA PRO A 185 26.72 2.90 4.64
C PRO A 185 26.85 3.26 6.14
N PRO A 186 26.69 4.55 6.51
CA PRO A 186 26.63 4.95 7.90
C PRO A 186 25.56 4.18 8.69
N GLY A 187 25.86 3.85 9.96
CA GLY A 187 24.97 3.07 10.82
C GLY A 187 25.07 1.56 10.64
N VAL A 188 26.07 1.07 9.90
CA VAL A 188 26.30 -0.36 9.66
C VAL A 188 27.75 -0.72 9.96
N THR A 189 27.95 -1.70 10.85
CA THR A 189 29.28 -2.26 11.14
C THR A 189 29.61 -3.43 10.21
N LEU A 190 30.82 -3.44 9.69
CA LEU A 190 31.40 -4.58 8.98
C LEU A 190 32.38 -5.31 9.90
N ARG A 191 32.12 -6.60 10.16
CA ARG A 191 32.97 -7.46 10.99
C ARG A 191 32.94 -8.91 10.51
N THR A 192 33.80 -9.76 11.07
CA THR A 192 33.69 -11.22 10.90
C THR A 192 32.67 -11.82 11.87
N LEU A 193 32.26 -13.06 11.61
CA LEU A 193 31.39 -13.82 12.51
C LEU A 193 32.11 -14.24 13.79
N LYS A 194 31.37 -14.24 14.91
CA LYS A 194 31.80 -14.87 16.16
C LYS A 194 31.63 -16.39 16.05
N LYS A 195 32.44 -17.18 16.77
CA LYS A 195 32.35 -18.66 16.77
C LYS A 195 30.95 -19.20 17.06
N SER A 196 30.21 -18.54 17.95
CA SER A 196 28.82 -18.91 18.26
C SER A 196 27.87 -18.64 17.08
N GLU A 197 28.04 -17.51 16.39
CA GLU A 197 27.24 -17.12 15.23
C GLU A 197 27.51 -18.05 14.04
N VAL A 198 28.76 -18.47 13.83
CA VAL A 198 29.11 -19.46 12.80
C VAL A 198 28.38 -20.78 13.04
N LYS A 199 28.36 -21.27 14.28
CA LYS A 199 27.64 -22.50 14.61
C LYS A 199 26.14 -22.32 14.37
N GLU A 200 25.57 -21.25 14.91
CA GLU A 200 24.15 -20.93 14.80
C GLU A 200 23.68 -20.85 13.34
N ILE A 201 24.39 -20.11 12.48
CA ILE A 201 23.97 -19.95 11.08
C ILE A 201 24.11 -21.25 10.29
N ASN A 202 25.17 -22.04 10.53
CA ASN A 202 25.33 -23.32 9.85
C ASN A 202 24.30 -24.37 10.31
N ASP A 203 23.92 -24.34 11.59
CA ASP A 203 22.82 -25.16 12.13
C ASP A 203 21.47 -24.74 11.50
N LEU A 204 21.24 -23.43 11.29
CA LEU A 204 20.04 -22.89 10.62
C LEU A 204 19.96 -23.24 9.13
N LEU A 205 21.09 -23.21 8.43
CA LEU A 205 21.17 -23.57 7.01
C LEU A 205 20.94 -25.08 6.82
N GLY A 206 21.57 -25.90 7.65
CA GLY A 206 21.38 -27.36 7.71
C GLY A 206 21.87 -28.13 6.47
N GLU A 207 22.63 -27.47 5.60
CA GLU A 207 23.07 -27.96 4.29
C GLU A 207 24.59 -27.79 4.15
N GLU A 208 25.32 -28.87 3.84
CA GLU A 208 26.80 -28.83 3.75
C GLU A 208 27.30 -27.93 2.62
N ASP A 209 26.56 -27.83 1.52
CA ASP A 209 26.91 -26.98 0.36
C ASP A 209 26.65 -25.49 0.61
N LEU A 210 25.96 -25.14 1.70
CA LEU A 210 25.74 -23.77 2.15
C LEU A 210 26.62 -23.41 3.36
N HIS A 211 27.70 -24.16 3.60
CA HIS A 211 28.55 -23.89 4.76
C HIS A 211 29.13 -22.47 4.75
N ILE A 212 28.95 -21.75 5.86
CA ILE A 212 29.49 -20.41 6.08
C ILE A 212 30.75 -20.49 6.94
N PRO A 213 31.91 -20.04 6.42
CA PRO A 213 33.15 -20.04 7.17
C PRO A 213 33.21 -18.85 8.16
N ALA A 214 34.14 -18.91 9.11
CA ALA A 214 34.23 -17.90 10.19
C ALA A 214 34.74 -16.52 9.71
N ASP A 215 35.41 -16.47 8.57
CA ASP A 215 35.92 -15.26 7.92
C ASP A 215 34.91 -14.59 6.99
N ALA A 216 33.70 -15.15 6.85
CA ALA A 216 32.60 -14.51 6.14
C ALA A 216 32.30 -13.13 6.76
N VAL A 217 31.92 -12.20 5.89
CA VAL A 217 31.57 -10.84 6.28
C VAL A 217 30.20 -10.86 6.94
N CYS A 218 30.08 -10.17 8.07
CA CYS A 218 28.85 -10.01 8.83
C CYS A 218 28.58 -8.51 9.01
N LEU A 219 27.46 -8.05 8.48
CA LEU A 219 26.94 -6.71 8.70
C LEU A 219 25.92 -6.75 9.84
N ALA A 220 26.03 -5.75 10.72
CA ALA A 220 25.17 -5.58 11.88
C ALA A 220 24.92 -4.07 12.10
N PRO A 221 23.76 -3.69 12.68
CA PRO A 221 23.45 -2.28 12.91
C PRO A 221 24.46 -1.65 13.88
N ASP A 222 24.74 -0.36 13.68
CA ASP A 222 25.59 0.44 14.56
C ASP A 222 24.87 1.74 14.94
N GLY A 223 24.63 1.91 16.23
CA GLY A 223 23.92 3.07 16.78
C GLY A 223 22.39 2.98 16.66
N ASP A 224 21.74 4.06 17.09
CA ASP A 224 20.29 4.18 17.08
C ASP A 224 19.81 4.80 15.76
N PRO A 225 18.63 4.39 15.25
CA PRO A 225 18.02 5.03 14.09
C PRO A 225 17.74 6.51 14.38
N ILE A 226 18.05 7.37 13.41
CA ILE A 226 17.71 8.79 13.45
C ILE A 226 16.62 9.02 12.40
N GLU A 227 15.43 9.39 12.85
CA GLU A 227 14.35 9.76 11.93
C GLU A 227 14.57 11.17 11.38
N GLY A 228 14.34 11.31 10.07
CA GLY A 228 14.33 12.61 9.41
C GLY A 228 13.05 13.37 9.72
N ILE A 229 13.16 14.66 9.99
CA ILE A 229 12.00 15.55 10.16
C ILE A 229 11.68 16.15 8.79
N MET A 230 10.49 15.84 8.26
CA MET A 230 9.98 16.40 7.02
C MET A 230 9.17 17.68 7.26
N ALA A 231 8.88 18.43 6.19
CA ALA A 231 8.03 19.61 6.31
C ALA A 231 6.56 19.22 6.48
N GLU A 232 5.84 19.93 7.33
CA GLU A 232 4.40 19.74 7.52
C GLU A 232 3.58 20.75 6.71
N CYS A 233 2.34 20.38 6.37
CA CYS A 233 1.36 21.32 5.84
C CYS A 233 1.13 22.46 6.86
N ARG A 234 1.34 23.71 6.44
CA ARG A 234 1.40 24.87 7.35
C ARG A 234 0.05 25.54 7.62
N GLU A 235 -0.96 25.29 6.79
CA GLU A 235 -2.24 26.02 6.79
C GLU A 235 -3.41 25.06 6.56
N ASP A 236 -4.50 25.28 7.30
CA ASP A 236 -5.78 24.57 7.14
C ASP A 236 -6.66 25.24 6.07
N LEU A 237 -7.92 24.81 5.94
CA LEU A 237 -8.86 25.35 4.95
C LEU A 237 -9.58 26.63 5.41
N SER A 238 -9.19 27.24 6.55
CA SER A 238 -9.88 28.41 7.13
C SER A 238 -9.84 29.67 6.25
N GLY A 239 -8.89 29.76 5.32
CA GLY A 239 -8.81 30.81 4.30
C GLY A 239 -9.90 30.71 3.23
N ILE A 240 -10.77 29.70 3.26
CA ILE A 240 -11.80 29.45 2.25
C ILE A 240 -13.19 29.47 2.90
N SER A 241 -14.15 30.09 2.22
CA SER A 241 -15.54 30.19 2.66
C SER A 241 -16.51 29.63 1.63
N LEU A 242 -17.65 29.13 2.13
CA LEU A 242 -18.76 28.63 1.33
C LEU A 242 -19.84 29.69 1.15
N ILE A 243 -20.22 29.98 -0.09
CA ILE A 243 -21.27 30.93 -0.46
C ILE A 243 -22.41 30.25 -1.23
N PRO A 244 -23.66 30.72 -1.05
CA PRO A 244 -24.79 30.21 -1.82
C PRO A 244 -24.71 30.68 -3.28
N MET A 245 -25.13 29.82 -4.19
CA MET A 245 -25.28 30.14 -5.62
C MET A 245 -26.72 30.51 -5.99
N THR A 246 -27.62 30.50 -5.01
CA THR A 246 -29.03 30.86 -5.18
C THR A 246 -29.47 31.81 -4.07
N THR A 247 -30.60 32.48 -4.25
CA THR A 247 -31.21 33.34 -3.21
C THR A 247 -32.08 32.55 -2.23
N LYS A 248 -32.29 31.25 -2.47
CA LYS A 248 -33.12 30.38 -1.63
C LYS A 248 -32.22 29.60 -0.67
N HIS A 249 -32.67 29.46 0.57
CA HIS A 249 -32.13 28.51 1.54
C HIS A 249 -33.21 27.47 1.85
N ASN A 250 -32.79 26.28 2.27
CA ASN A 250 -33.71 25.27 2.79
C ASN A 250 -33.96 25.54 4.29
N PRO A 251 -35.14 25.18 4.81
CA PRO A 251 -35.37 25.18 6.25
C PRO A 251 -34.28 24.39 7.01
N SER A 252 -33.92 24.83 8.21
CA SER A 252 -32.81 24.22 8.97
C SER A 252 -33.03 22.76 9.38
N TYR A 253 -34.27 22.28 9.31
CA TYR A 253 -34.67 20.91 9.61
C TYR A 253 -34.84 20.03 8.36
N SER A 254 -34.57 20.58 7.17
CA SER A 254 -34.59 19.79 5.94
C SER A 254 -33.51 18.72 5.97
N THR A 255 -33.88 17.52 5.55
CA THR A 255 -32.93 16.42 5.35
C THR A 255 -32.08 16.69 4.11
N CYS A 256 -30.79 16.42 4.21
CA CYS A 256 -29.86 16.46 3.08
C CYS A 256 -29.34 15.05 2.81
N ASP A 257 -29.08 14.76 1.54
CA ASP A 257 -28.32 13.57 1.16
C ASP A 257 -26.82 13.86 1.28
N THR A 258 -26.13 13.09 2.11
CA THR A 258 -24.69 13.25 2.36
C THR A 258 -23.92 11.96 2.13
N VAL A 259 -24.58 10.93 1.61
CA VAL A 259 -23.99 9.60 1.49
C VAL A 259 -23.02 9.58 0.32
N VAL A 260 -21.85 8.99 0.53
CA VAL A 260 -20.89 8.68 -0.53
C VAL A 260 -20.77 7.17 -0.65
N LEU A 261 -20.79 6.65 -1.87
CA LEU A 261 -20.67 5.22 -2.14
C LEU A 261 -19.30 4.94 -2.75
N ILE A 262 -18.56 3.98 -2.17
CA ILE A 262 -17.27 3.55 -2.70
C ILE A 262 -17.41 2.17 -3.35
N GLY A 263 -17.04 2.10 -4.63
CA GLY A 263 -17.16 0.93 -5.51
C GLY A 263 -18.59 0.72 -6.04
N GLU A 264 -18.70 -0.03 -7.14
CA GLU A 264 -19.96 -0.22 -7.87
C GLU A 264 -20.83 -1.36 -7.31
N GLU A 265 -20.22 -2.54 -7.12
CA GLU A 265 -20.91 -3.73 -6.58
C GLU A 265 -20.75 -3.81 -5.06
N ASP A 266 -21.85 -3.96 -4.32
CA ASP A 266 -21.86 -3.95 -2.84
C ASP A 266 -21.08 -2.75 -2.27
N ALA A 267 -21.51 -1.56 -2.68
CA ALA A 267 -20.80 -0.32 -2.40
C ALA A 267 -20.66 -0.07 -0.89
N LEU A 268 -19.46 0.36 -0.48
CA LEU A 268 -19.22 0.78 0.89
C LEU A 268 -19.82 2.18 1.07
N ALA A 269 -20.89 2.27 1.85
CA ALA A 269 -21.57 3.54 2.11
C ALA A 269 -20.91 4.30 3.26
N LEU A 270 -20.46 5.52 2.98
CA LEU A 270 -20.07 6.50 3.98
C LEU A 270 -21.29 7.41 4.25
N PRO A 271 -21.89 7.40 5.46
CA PRO A 271 -23.04 8.27 5.79
C PRO A 271 -22.82 9.77 5.57
N ILE A 272 -21.57 10.20 5.66
CA ILE A 272 -21.04 11.52 5.33
C ILE A 272 -19.74 11.32 4.54
N PRO A 273 -19.22 12.30 3.77
CA PRO A 273 -17.99 12.20 2.98
C PRO A 273 -16.71 12.15 3.84
N LEU A 274 -16.65 11.24 4.80
CA LEU A 274 -15.62 11.11 5.82
C LEU A 274 -15.31 9.63 6.07
N LEU A 275 -14.03 9.29 6.03
CA LEU A 275 -13.48 7.99 6.40
C LEU A 275 -12.44 8.20 7.51
N PRO A 276 -12.84 8.15 8.80
CA PRO A 276 -11.94 8.43 9.91
C PRO A 276 -10.75 7.47 9.97
N TYR A 277 -9.55 8.00 10.22
CA TYR A 277 -8.35 7.21 10.46
C TYR A 277 -8.24 6.81 11.93
N VAL A 278 -8.33 5.50 12.20
CA VAL A 278 -8.23 4.91 13.53
C VAL A 278 -7.19 3.77 13.48
N PRO A 279 -5.88 4.06 13.65
CA PRO A 279 -4.80 3.13 13.32
C PRO A 279 -4.96 1.73 13.94
N LYS A 280 -5.37 1.67 15.21
CA LYS A 280 -5.47 0.43 15.99
C LYS A 280 -6.80 -0.31 15.84
N GLY A 281 -7.69 0.17 14.97
CA GLY A 281 -9.06 -0.29 14.87
C GLY A 281 -9.99 0.35 15.91
N VAL A 282 -11.29 0.27 15.65
CA VAL A 282 -12.31 0.87 16.50
C VAL A 282 -12.66 -0.08 17.66
N GLN A 283 -12.63 0.43 18.89
CA GLN A 283 -12.91 -0.36 20.10
C GLN A 283 -14.36 -0.21 20.61
N ASP A 284 -15.04 0.87 20.23
CA ASP A 284 -16.42 1.18 20.63
C ASP A 284 -17.44 0.71 19.58
N ASP A 285 -18.72 0.64 19.98
CA ASP A 285 -19.84 0.41 19.07
C ASP A 285 -20.05 1.61 18.13
N LEU A 286 -19.25 1.68 17.06
CA LEU A 286 -19.31 2.72 16.05
C LEU A 286 -19.91 2.19 14.74
N PHE A 287 -21.07 2.70 14.33
CA PHE A 287 -21.69 2.35 13.06
C PHE A 287 -21.26 3.31 11.94
N HIS A 288 -19.95 3.38 11.66
CA HIS A 288 -19.36 4.18 10.59
C HIS A 288 -18.06 3.52 10.08
N PRO A 289 -17.88 3.32 8.76
CA PRO A 289 -16.63 2.81 8.18
C PRO A 289 -15.43 3.65 8.56
N CYS A 290 -14.31 3.02 8.91
CA CYS A 290 -13.04 3.69 9.20
C CYS A 290 -11.93 3.16 8.30
N ILE A 291 -10.84 3.92 8.21
CA ILE A 291 -9.58 3.44 7.65
C ILE A 291 -8.61 3.13 8.80
N VAL A 292 -8.02 1.94 8.80
CA VAL A 292 -7.25 1.41 9.94
C VAL A 292 -5.95 0.77 9.45
N ARG A 293 -4.99 0.53 10.36
CA ARG A 293 -3.80 -0.29 10.06
C ARG A 293 -3.87 -1.68 10.69
N GLU A 294 -4.58 -1.80 11.80
CA GLU A 294 -4.72 -3.01 12.60
C GLU A 294 -6.19 -3.22 12.97
N ASN A 295 -6.56 -4.48 13.22
CA ASN A 295 -7.88 -4.89 13.72
C ASN A 295 -9.08 -4.31 12.93
N PRO A 296 -9.12 -4.46 11.59
CA PRO A 296 -10.25 -4.00 10.79
C PRO A 296 -11.54 -4.76 11.14
N ARG A 297 -12.66 -4.05 11.06
CA ARG A 297 -14.00 -4.63 11.00
C ARG A 297 -14.37 -4.89 9.54
N ASP A 298 -15.42 -5.67 9.34
CA ASP A 298 -15.95 -6.02 8.00
C ASP A 298 -16.45 -4.82 7.18
N CYS A 299 -16.62 -3.65 7.82
CA CYS A 299 -16.97 -2.38 7.20
C CYS A 299 -15.79 -1.39 7.07
N ASP A 300 -14.59 -1.75 7.52
CA ASP A 300 -13.42 -0.87 7.50
C ASP A 300 -12.53 -1.12 6.27
N ILE A 301 -11.75 -0.11 5.90
CA ILE A 301 -10.67 -0.22 4.92
C ILE A 301 -9.35 -0.38 5.67
N VAL A 302 -8.56 -1.40 5.34
CA VAL A 302 -7.24 -1.58 5.95
C VAL A 302 -6.13 -1.03 5.05
N ILE A 303 -5.19 -0.27 5.63
CA ILE A 303 -4.00 0.18 4.93
C ILE A 303 -3.01 -0.97 4.86
N VAL A 304 -2.44 -1.21 3.69
CA VAL A 304 -1.31 -2.12 3.47
C VAL A 304 -0.08 -1.26 3.16
N ASP A 305 0.91 -1.32 4.04
CA ASP A 305 2.13 -0.52 4.00
C ASP A 305 3.37 -1.38 4.34
N SER A 306 4.54 -0.75 4.39
CA SER A 306 5.79 -1.43 4.71
C SER A 306 5.89 -2.02 6.12
N LEU A 307 5.05 -1.58 7.06
CA LEU A 307 5.08 -2.02 8.45
C LEU A 307 4.21 -3.25 8.68
N ASN A 308 3.12 -3.41 7.92
CA ASN A 308 2.15 -4.48 8.13
C ASN A 308 2.02 -5.45 6.94
N ILE A 309 2.85 -5.35 5.90
CA ILE A 309 2.78 -6.20 4.70
C ILE A 309 2.77 -7.71 5.00
N ALA A 310 3.45 -8.16 6.08
CA ALA A 310 3.46 -9.57 6.49
C ALA A 310 2.10 -10.07 7.05
N ASP A 311 1.26 -9.16 7.55
CA ASP A 311 -0.08 -9.45 8.06
C ASP A 311 -1.18 -9.19 7.02
N ALA A 312 -0.82 -8.65 5.85
CA ALA A 312 -1.77 -8.18 4.84
C ALA A 312 -2.84 -9.22 4.52
N ALA A 313 -2.49 -10.50 4.39
CA ALA A 313 -3.46 -11.55 4.11
C ALA A 313 -4.58 -11.65 5.17
N ASN A 314 -4.24 -11.63 6.45
CA ASN A 314 -5.22 -11.73 7.54
C ASN A 314 -6.03 -10.44 7.67
N LEU A 315 -5.37 -9.30 7.47
CA LEU A 315 -5.98 -7.97 7.54
C LEU A 315 -7.03 -7.79 6.45
N VAL A 316 -6.70 -8.07 5.18
CA VAL A 316 -7.63 -7.86 4.06
C VAL A 316 -8.79 -8.86 4.04
N GLN A 317 -8.64 -10.04 4.63
CA GLN A 317 -9.75 -11.00 4.80
C GLN A 317 -10.82 -10.53 5.79
N SER A 318 -10.44 -9.65 6.72
CA SER A 318 -11.30 -9.19 7.80
C SER A 318 -11.94 -7.81 7.51
N ALA A 319 -11.55 -7.18 6.40
CA ALA A 319 -11.90 -5.80 6.05
C ALA A 319 -12.91 -5.74 4.88
N ALA A 320 -13.60 -4.60 4.72
CA ALA A 320 -14.42 -4.31 3.53
C ALA A 320 -13.55 -4.10 2.27
N GLY A 321 -12.28 -3.81 2.46
CA GLY A 321 -11.33 -3.49 1.40
C GLY A 321 -9.98 -3.07 1.95
N PHE A 322 -9.10 -2.66 1.05
CA PHE A 322 -7.74 -2.28 1.39
C PHE A 322 -7.29 -1.03 0.62
N ALA A 323 -6.31 -0.33 1.20
CA ALA A 323 -5.66 0.82 0.59
C ALA A 323 -4.14 0.61 0.60
N ILE A 324 -3.48 0.69 -0.55
CA ILE A 324 -2.04 0.46 -0.67
C ILE A 324 -1.30 1.80 -0.54
N ASP A 325 -0.42 1.92 0.45
CA ASP A 325 0.45 3.10 0.62
C ASP A 325 1.71 2.99 -0.25
N LEU A 326 1.69 3.70 -1.38
CA LEU A 326 2.75 3.68 -2.39
C LEU A 326 4.04 4.37 -1.93
N ASP A 327 3.96 5.34 -1.03
CA ASP A 327 5.14 6.08 -0.57
C ASP A 327 5.83 5.37 0.60
N SER A 328 5.12 4.46 1.28
CA SER A 328 5.70 3.61 2.33
C SER A 328 6.57 2.46 1.80
N MET A 329 6.41 2.09 0.52
CA MET A 329 7.04 0.93 -0.10
C MET A 329 8.06 1.32 -1.18
N PRO A 330 8.97 0.42 -1.58
CA PRO A 330 9.77 0.61 -2.78
C PRO A 330 8.87 0.88 -3.99
N HIS A 331 9.42 1.58 -4.99
CA HIS A 331 8.67 1.94 -6.19
C HIS A 331 8.02 0.70 -6.83
N LEU A 332 6.68 0.72 -6.88
CA LEU A 332 5.88 -0.25 -7.61
C LEU A 332 5.70 0.27 -9.03
N ASP A 333 6.36 -0.38 -10.01
CA ASP A 333 6.03 -0.17 -11.41
C ASP A 333 4.65 -0.79 -11.75
N GLY A 334 4.17 -0.60 -12.98
CA GLY A 334 2.85 -1.09 -13.37
C GLY A 334 2.66 -2.60 -13.18
N ALA A 335 3.70 -3.41 -13.47
CA ALA A 335 3.63 -4.86 -13.31
C ALA A 335 3.65 -5.27 -11.83
N ALA A 336 4.44 -4.59 -11.00
CA ALA A 336 4.45 -4.81 -9.55
C ALA A 336 3.12 -4.40 -8.91
N LEU A 337 2.52 -3.29 -9.37
CA LEU A 337 1.22 -2.82 -8.91
C LEU A 337 0.10 -3.79 -9.30
N ASP A 338 0.07 -4.28 -10.54
CA ASP A 338 -0.84 -5.36 -10.94
C ASP A 338 -0.63 -6.62 -10.11
N GLY A 339 0.63 -7.00 -9.85
CA GLY A 339 0.99 -8.19 -9.06
C GLY A 339 0.45 -8.14 -7.63
N ILE A 340 0.66 -7.03 -6.91
CA ILE A 340 0.14 -6.87 -5.55
C ILE A 340 -1.39 -6.79 -5.55
N LEU A 341 -2.01 -6.11 -6.52
CA LEU A 341 -3.46 -6.02 -6.62
C LEU A 341 -4.10 -7.37 -6.89
N VAL A 342 -3.54 -8.18 -7.80
CA VAL A 342 -3.99 -9.55 -8.06
C VAL A 342 -3.90 -10.40 -6.80
N ALA A 343 -2.80 -10.30 -6.06
CA ALA A 343 -2.60 -11.06 -4.83
C ALA A 343 -3.63 -10.66 -3.75
N LEU A 344 -3.76 -9.35 -3.46
CA LEU A 344 -4.66 -8.85 -2.42
C LEU A 344 -6.14 -9.02 -2.78
N ARG A 345 -6.56 -8.74 -4.03
CA ARG A 345 -7.95 -8.96 -4.48
C ARG A 345 -8.36 -10.42 -4.39
N CYS A 346 -7.44 -11.35 -4.68
CA CYS A 346 -7.75 -12.77 -4.50
C CYS A 346 -7.94 -13.14 -3.03
N ILE A 347 -7.16 -12.56 -2.12
CA ILE A 347 -7.27 -12.86 -0.69
C ILE A 347 -8.52 -12.22 -0.08
N ALA A 348 -8.78 -10.95 -0.40
CA ALA A 348 -9.90 -10.16 0.14
C ALA A 348 -11.26 -10.57 -0.45
N GLY A 349 -11.27 -11.05 -1.70
CA GLY A 349 -12.47 -11.43 -2.42
C GLY A 349 -12.91 -10.40 -3.47
N PRO A 350 -13.84 -10.77 -4.35
CA PRO A 350 -14.15 -10.01 -5.57
C PRO A 350 -14.86 -8.68 -5.34
N ILE A 351 -15.53 -8.50 -4.19
CA ILE A 351 -16.28 -7.29 -3.84
C ILE A 351 -15.45 -6.30 -2.99
N ALA A 352 -14.25 -6.71 -2.58
CA ALA A 352 -13.40 -5.92 -1.69
C ALA A 352 -12.98 -4.62 -2.37
N LYS A 353 -13.12 -3.51 -1.67
CA LYS A 353 -12.70 -2.20 -2.18
C LYS A 353 -11.19 -2.10 -2.23
N SER A 354 -10.67 -1.42 -3.22
CA SER A 354 -9.25 -1.26 -3.47
C SER A 354 -8.91 0.20 -3.73
N MET A 355 -7.92 0.71 -3.01
CA MET A 355 -7.52 2.12 -3.08
C MET A 355 -6.01 2.26 -3.15
N LEU A 356 -5.54 3.40 -3.67
CA LEU A 356 -4.13 3.80 -3.60
C LEU A 356 -3.98 5.06 -2.76
N ILE A 357 -2.91 5.10 -1.97
CA ILE A 357 -2.52 6.26 -1.15
C ILE A 357 -1.17 6.76 -1.67
N ARG A 358 -1.07 8.07 -1.88
CA ARG A 358 0.18 8.73 -2.22
C ARG A 358 0.16 10.21 -1.83
N GLY A 359 1.33 10.79 -1.63
CA GLY A 359 1.52 12.21 -1.35
C GLY A 359 0.90 13.11 -2.41
N VAL A 360 0.36 14.24 -1.97
CA VAL A 360 -0.30 15.23 -2.83
C VAL A 360 0.61 15.81 -3.91
N GLY A 361 1.93 15.77 -3.70
CA GLY A 361 2.91 16.11 -4.75
C GLY A 361 2.86 15.19 -5.97
N GLN A 362 2.29 13.99 -5.84
CA GLN A 362 2.21 12.95 -6.88
C GLN A 362 0.77 12.63 -7.29
N THR A 363 -0.19 13.52 -7.03
CA THR A 363 -1.62 13.26 -7.32
C THR A 363 -1.89 12.87 -8.78
N SER A 364 -1.17 13.45 -9.75
CA SER A 364 -1.39 13.13 -11.16
C SER A 364 -1.02 11.70 -11.54
N SER A 365 0.12 11.19 -11.06
CA SER A 365 0.45 9.77 -11.24
C SER A 365 -0.52 8.89 -10.45
N LEU A 366 -0.83 9.26 -9.20
CA LEU A 366 -1.77 8.52 -8.36
C LEU A 366 -3.13 8.31 -9.04
N HIS A 367 -3.72 9.36 -9.62
CA HIS A 367 -5.00 9.25 -10.33
C HIS A 367 -4.89 8.44 -11.61
N SER A 368 -3.79 8.62 -12.38
CA SER A 368 -3.55 7.83 -13.59
C SER A 368 -3.43 6.34 -13.28
N ASP A 369 -2.67 5.99 -12.25
CA ASP A 369 -2.44 4.61 -11.83
C ASP A 369 -3.74 4.00 -11.27
N ALA A 370 -4.47 4.74 -10.42
CA ALA A 370 -5.74 4.29 -9.87
C ALA A 370 -6.79 4.02 -10.96
N GLN A 371 -6.90 4.90 -11.96
CA GLN A 371 -7.81 4.67 -13.10
C GLN A 371 -7.34 3.48 -13.94
N HIS A 372 -6.05 3.39 -14.25
CA HIS A 372 -5.50 2.35 -15.13
C HIS A 372 -5.70 0.95 -14.55
N HIS A 373 -5.48 0.78 -13.24
CA HIS A 373 -5.58 -0.51 -12.56
C HIS A 373 -7.00 -0.80 -12.00
N GLY A 374 -7.96 0.08 -12.27
CA GLY A 374 -9.37 -0.07 -11.91
C GLY A 374 -9.61 -0.08 -10.41
N LEU A 375 -9.11 0.94 -9.70
CA LEU A 375 -9.27 1.11 -8.25
C LEU A 375 -10.54 1.92 -7.95
N ASP A 376 -11.11 1.72 -6.77
CA ASP A 376 -12.33 2.42 -6.33
C ASP A 376 -12.06 3.86 -5.85
N ALA A 377 -10.84 4.12 -5.35
CA ALA A 377 -10.45 5.45 -4.90
C ALA A 377 -8.93 5.71 -4.94
N ALA A 378 -8.59 6.99 -5.09
CA ALA A 378 -7.23 7.51 -5.10
C ALA A 378 -7.07 8.60 -4.03
N ILE A 379 -6.23 8.35 -3.01
CA ILE A 379 -6.12 9.16 -1.79
C ILE A 379 -4.85 10.01 -1.83
N SER A 380 -5.01 11.32 -1.98
CA SER A 380 -3.90 12.28 -1.92
C SER A 380 -3.62 12.71 -0.48
N VAL A 381 -2.43 12.37 0.04
CA VAL A 381 -2.00 12.73 1.40
C VAL A 381 -1.48 14.15 1.43
N LEU A 382 -2.14 15.04 2.18
CA LEU A 382 -1.74 16.44 2.26
C LEU A 382 -0.42 16.62 3.00
N ASN A 383 -0.18 15.83 4.05
CA ASN A 383 1.04 15.90 4.85
C ASN A 383 2.10 14.89 4.36
N ASP A 384 2.53 15.06 3.11
CA ASP A 384 3.48 14.17 2.42
C ASP A 384 4.96 14.57 2.57
N GLY A 385 5.26 15.54 3.44
CA GLY A 385 6.61 16.08 3.59
C GLY A 385 6.96 17.23 2.65
N SER A 386 6.11 17.57 1.67
CA SER A 386 6.35 18.66 0.72
C SER A 386 6.13 20.06 1.31
N GLY A 387 5.30 20.16 2.36
CA GLY A 387 4.85 21.43 2.94
C GLY A 387 3.86 22.21 2.07
N ILE A 388 3.25 21.59 1.06
CA ILE A 388 2.19 22.21 0.24
C ILE A 388 1.00 22.57 1.14
N SER A 389 0.53 23.82 1.07
CA SER A 389 -0.66 24.29 1.80
C SER A 389 -1.93 23.60 1.30
N SER A 390 -2.91 23.42 2.20
CA SER A 390 -4.24 22.90 1.87
C SER A 390 -4.89 23.61 0.67
N ALA A 391 -4.91 24.94 0.63
CA ALA A 391 -5.53 25.72 -0.45
C ALA A 391 -4.86 25.50 -1.82
N ALA A 392 -3.53 25.36 -1.84
CA ALA A 392 -2.77 25.07 -3.07
C ALA A 392 -2.98 23.64 -3.59
N SER A 393 -3.33 22.69 -2.71
CA SER A 393 -3.60 21.31 -3.11
C SER A 393 -4.91 21.14 -3.87
N LEU A 394 -5.95 21.92 -3.56
CA LEU A 394 -7.28 21.81 -4.17
C LEU A 394 -7.27 21.84 -5.71
N PRO A 395 -6.63 22.83 -6.39
CA PRO A 395 -6.58 22.83 -7.85
C PRO A 395 -5.68 21.72 -8.42
N THR A 396 -4.75 21.16 -7.65
CA THR A 396 -3.92 20.02 -8.08
C THR A 396 -4.77 18.76 -8.09
N VAL A 397 -5.41 18.44 -6.97
CA VAL A 397 -6.25 17.26 -6.82
C VAL A 397 -7.49 17.34 -7.71
N GLY A 398 -8.26 18.43 -7.61
CA GLY A 398 -9.54 18.55 -8.31
C GLY A 398 -9.40 18.55 -9.84
N ARG A 399 -8.39 19.22 -10.40
CA ARG A 399 -8.15 19.20 -11.86
C ARG A 399 -7.62 17.86 -12.34
N SER A 400 -6.74 17.22 -11.56
CA SER A 400 -6.24 15.89 -11.90
C SER A 400 -7.37 14.88 -11.89
N ALA A 401 -8.28 14.95 -10.91
CA ALA A 401 -9.48 14.12 -10.86
C ALA A 401 -10.33 14.30 -12.12
N SER A 402 -10.65 15.53 -12.51
CA SER A 402 -11.43 15.80 -13.73
C SER A 402 -10.75 15.37 -15.05
N ALA A 403 -9.41 15.24 -15.05
CA ALA A 403 -8.64 14.91 -16.24
C ALA A 403 -8.35 13.41 -16.39
N SER A 404 -8.30 12.68 -15.28
CA SER A 404 -7.77 11.31 -15.24
C SER A 404 -8.72 10.26 -14.69
N LEU A 405 -9.73 10.65 -13.89
CA LEU A 405 -10.64 9.69 -13.25
C LEU A 405 -12.00 9.66 -13.95
N GLU A 406 -12.58 8.46 -14.03
CA GLU A 406 -13.96 8.22 -14.47
C GLU A 406 -14.87 7.91 -13.27
N GLU A 407 -16.16 7.65 -13.50
CA GLU A 407 -17.16 7.48 -12.43
C GLU A 407 -16.87 6.32 -11.47
N ASN A 408 -16.06 5.34 -11.89
CA ASN A 408 -15.70 4.16 -11.11
C ASN A 408 -14.54 4.41 -10.11
N CYS A 409 -13.84 5.56 -10.19
CA CYS A 409 -12.70 5.86 -9.33
C CYS A 409 -12.84 7.23 -8.67
N LEU A 410 -12.93 7.26 -7.34
CA LEU A 410 -13.12 8.49 -6.57
C LEU A 410 -11.81 9.16 -6.18
N ALA A 411 -11.72 10.48 -6.35
CA ALA A 411 -10.65 11.27 -5.76
C ALA A 411 -10.91 11.51 -4.26
N SER A 412 -9.90 11.31 -3.43
CA SER A 412 -9.94 11.50 -1.99
C SER A 412 -8.74 12.31 -1.50
N MET A 413 -8.88 12.94 -0.34
CA MET A 413 -7.78 13.65 0.33
C MET A 413 -7.65 13.22 1.79
N TRP A 414 -6.41 13.09 2.25
CA TRP A 414 -6.09 12.82 3.65
C TRP A 414 -5.55 14.08 4.34
N LEU A 415 -6.31 14.62 5.30
CA LEU A 415 -5.95 15.77 6.14
C LEU A 415 -5.18 15.37 7.41
N PRO A 416 -4.18 16.17 7.85
CA PRO A 416 -3.44 15.90 9.08
C PRO A 416 -4.15 16.34 10.38
N TRP A 417 -5.37 16.89 10.30
CA TRP A 417 -6.18 17.28 11.46
C TRP A 417 -7.57 16.67 11.39
N SER A 418 -8.25 16.52 12.53
CA SER A 418 -9.65 16.06 12.56
C SER A 418 -10.55 17.05 11.83
N ALA A 419 -11.17 16.59 10.75
CA ALA A 419 -11.95 17.44 9.86
C ALA A 419 -13.23 17.97 10.52
N THR A 420 -13.58 19.20 10.16
CA THR A 420 -14.88 19.82 10.45
C THR A 420 -15.86 19.63 9.30
N SER A 421 -17.14 19.94 9.50
CA SER A 421 -18.12 19.94 8.40
C SER A 421 -17.77 20.92 7.28
N GLU A 422 -17.11 22.03 7.61
CA GLU A 422 -16.63 23.02 6.62
C GLU A 422 -15.50 22.46 5.76
N ASP A 423 -14.54 21.76 6.36
CA ASP A 423 -13.46 21.09 5.61
C ASP A 423 -14.05 20.11 4.59
N LEU A 424 -15.00 19.27 5.02
CA LEU A 424 -15.67 18.31 4.13
C LEU A 424 -16.38 19.01 2.98
N ALA A 425 -17.18 20.05 3.27
CA ALA A 425 -17.91 20.77 2.22
C ALA A 425 -16.97 21.51 1.25
N ILE A 426 -15.83 22.05 1.73
CA ILE A 426 -14.82 22.69 0.87
C ILE A 426 -14.17 21.67 -0.06
N LEU A 427 -13.82 20.49 0.47
CA LEU A 427 -13.21 19.41 -0.29
C LEU A 427 -14.19 18.84 -1.34
N CYS A 428 -15.44 18.55 -0.96
CA CYS A 428 -16.48 18.12 -1.90
C CYS A 428 -16.70 19.14 -3.04
N ALA A 429 -16.79 20.44 -2.70
CA ALA A 429 -16.87 21.50 -3.70
C ALA A 429 -15.62 21.61 -4.60
N SER A 430 -14.50 20.99 -4.21
CA SER A 430 -13.23 20.96 -4.93
C SER A 430 -12.99 19.65 -5.69
N ASN A 431 -14.04 18.87 -5.95
CA ASN A 431 -13.97 17.58 -6.66
C ASN A 431 -13.19 16.49 -5.90
N VAL A 432 -13.35 16.48 -4.57
CA VAL A 432 -12.88 15.42 -3.67
C VAL A 432 -14.09 14.72 -3.08
N ALA A 433 -14.29 13.44 -3.37
CA ALA A 433 -15.50 12.71 -3.04
C ALA A 433 -15.65 12.47 -1.53
N PHE A 434 -14.57 12.11 -0.84
CA PHE A 434 -14.54 11.91 0.61
C PHE A 434 -13.18 12.26 1.19
N THR A 435 -13.14 12.44 2.51
CA THR A 435 -11.95 12.87 3.25
C THR A 435 -11.51 11.82 4.26
N ILE A 436 -10.20 11.59 4.37
CA ILE A 436 -9.59 10.85 5.48
C ILE A 436 -8.96 11.85 6.45
N CYS A 437 -9.11 11.62 7.74
CA CYS A 437 -8.44 12.43 8.76
C CYS A 437 -8.30 11.66 10.08
N PRO A 438 -7.34 12.02 10.96
CA PRO A 438 -7.25 11.41 12.28
C PRO A 438 -8.55 11.62 13.06
N ALA A 439 -9.09 10.52 13.59
CA ALA A 439 -10.20 10.59 14.54
C ALA A 439 -9.71 11.18 15.88
N PRO A 440 -10.58 11.87 16.64
CA PRO A 440 -10.24 12.29 18.00
C PRO A 440 -10.03 11.07 18.91
N ASP A 441 -9.19 11.22 19.94
CA ASP A 441 -8.84 10.14 20.88
C ASP A 441 -10.04 9.59 21.65
N GLU A 442 -11.07 10.42 21.86
CA GLU A 442 -12.28 10.07 22.61
C GLU A 442 -13.54 10.50 21.84
N ASN A 443 -14.64 9.77 22.04
CA ASN A 443 -15.98 10.11 21.55
C ASN A 443 -16.07 10.32 20.02
N ILE A 444 -15.51 9.39 19.25
CA ILE A 444 -15.55 9.39 17.78
C ILE A 444 -17.00 9.51 17.26
N ALA A 445 -17.94 8.77 17.86
CA ALA A 445 -19.35 8.83 17.48
C ALA A 445 -19.97 10.23 17.65
N GLY A 446 -19.65 10.92 18.75
CA GLY A 446 -20.11 12.28 19.00
C GLY A 446 -19.53 13.29 18.02
N TRP A 447 -18.24 13.15 17.67
CA TRP A 447 -17.60 13.97 16.64
C TRP A 447 -18.24 13.77 15.26
N ILE A 448 -18.46 12.52 14.84
CA ILE A 448 -19.16 12.21 13.57
C ILE A 448 -20.56 12.82 13.59
N ALA A 449 -21.33 12.67 14.68
CA ALA A 449 -22.65 13.27 14.79
C ALA A 449 -22.62 14.81 14.67
N GLN A 450 -21.62 15.47 15.26
CA GLN A 450 -21.41 16.91 15.14
C GLN A 450 -21.09 17.32 13.70
N VAL A 451 -20.20 16.60 13.03
CA VAL A 451 -19.83 16.84 11.63
C VAL A 451 -21.05 16.65 10.72
N THR A 452 -21.83 15.58 10.91
CA THR A 452 -23.08 15.32 10.17
C THR A 452 -24.09 16.45 10.33
N ALA A 453 -24.33 16.90 11.56
CA ALA A 453 -25.26 18.00 11.83
C ALA A 453 -24.76 19.33 11.22
N GLY A 454 -23.46 19.60 11.33
CA GLY A 454 -22.83 20.78 10.73
C GLY A 454 -22.93 20.79 9.21
N LEU A 455 -22.70 19.64 8.57
CA LEU A 455 -22.75 19.50 7.11
C LEU A 455 -24.17 19.74 6.59
N SER A 456 -25.18 19.15 7.24
CA SER A 456 -26.59 19.38 6.93
C SER A 456 -26.98 20.86 7.10
N ALA A 457 -26.51 21.52 8.16
CA ALA A 457 -26.74 22.94 8.37
C ALA A 457 -26.11 23.81 7.26
N GLN A 458 -24.90 23.46 6.81
CA GLN A 458 -24.22 24.14 5.70
C GLN A 458 -24.97 23.96 4.38
N LEU A 459 -25.35 22.74 4.01
CA LEU A 459 -26.10 22.46 2.78
C LEU A 459 -27.45 23.20 2.79
N ASN A 460 -28.17 23.16 3.90
CA ASN A 460 -29.44 23.89 4.03
C ASN A 460 -29.26 25.41 3.89
N ARG A 461 -28.22 25.99 4.51
CA ARG A 461 -27.86 27.42 4.36
C ARG A 461 -27.54 27.76 2.91
N LEU A 462 -26.88 26.87 2.18
CA LEU A 462 -26.53 27.04 0.77
C LEU A 462 -27.72 26.79 -0.19
N GLY A 463 -28.83 26.24 0.31
CA GLY A 463 -30.00 25.86 -0.49
C GLY A 463 -29.79 24.57 -1.29
N LEU A 464 -28.91 23.68 -0.82
CA LEU A 464 -28.57 22.42 -1.48
C LEU A 464 -29.25 21.25 -0.77
N ALA A 465 -29.75 20.30 -1.55
CA ALA A 465 -30.43 19.10 -1.04
C ALA A 465 -29.50 17.88 -0.96
N SER A 466 -28.38 17.88 -1.68
CA SER A 466 -27.37 16.82 -1.70
C SER A 466 -25.96 17.42 -1.64
N ILE A 467 -25.03 16.68 -1.04
CA ILE A 467 -23.59 16.97 -1.04
C ILE A 467 -23.04 17.06 -2.47
N ASP A 468 -23.55 16.26 -3.40
CA ASP A 468 -23.12 16.23 -4.82
C ASP A 468 -23.44 17.53 -5.57
N SER A 469 -24.32 18.35 -4.99
CA SER A 469 -24.66 19.66 -5.55
C SER A 469 -23.63 20.75 -5.21
N LEU A 470 -22.65 20.45 -4.35
CA LEU A 470 -21.53 21.35 -4.09
C LEU A 470 -20.61 21.42 -5.31
N ALA A 471 -20.21 22.64 -5.66
CA ALA A 471 -19.30 22.87 -6.77
C ALA A 471 -18.31 23.97 -6.44
N ARG A 472 -17.24 24.07 -7.22
CA ARG A 472 -16.21 25.11 -7.08
C ARG A 472 -16.78 26.53 -7.09
N ALA A 473 -17.95 26.72 -7.70
CA ALA A 473 -18.67 28.00 -7.71
C ALA A 473 -19.07 28.47 -6.30
N ASN A 474 -19.31 27.55 -5.36
CA ASN A 474 -19.63 27.81 -3.97
C ASN A 474 -18.43 28.33 -3.15
N LEU A 475 -17.20 28.24 -3.67
CA LEU A 475 -16.00 28.57 -2.90
C LEU A 475 -15.53 30.01 -3.11
N ARG A 476 -15.12 30.68 -2.03
CA ARG A 476 -14.45 31.98 -2.05
C ARG A 476 -13.24 31.97 -1.14
N ALA A 477 -12.13 32.51 -1.63
CA ALA A 477 -10.97 32.79 -0.80
C ALA A 477 -11.25 34.02 0.08
N CYS A 478 -10.91 33.95 1.36
CA CYS A 478 -11.08 35.01 2.35
C CYS A 478 -9.95 36.05 2.29
N ASP A 479 -8.79 35.66 1.76
CA ASP A 479 -7.61 36.48 1.63
C ASP A 479 -6.92 36.30 0.26
N GLN A 480 -5.97 37.20 -0.02
CA GLN A 480 -5.30 37.28 -1.31
C GLN A 480 -4.34 36.10 -1.54
N ASP A 481 -3.73 35.55 -0.50
CA ASP A 481 -2.75 34.46 -0.61
C ASP A 481 -3.46 33.16 -0.96
N THR A 482 -4.54 32.85 -0.24
CA THR A 482 -5.46 31.74 -0.56
C THR A 482 -6.00 31.86 -1.98
N ALA A 483 -6.45 33.05 -2.40
CA ALA A 483 -6.92 33.28 -3.76
C ALA A 483 -5.82 33.05 -4.81
N ALA A 484 -4.59 33.47 -4.49
CA ALA A 484 -3.46 33.37 -5.39
C ALA A 484 -3.04 31.91 -5.62
N VAL A 485 -3.04 31.07 -4.59
CA VAL A 485 -2.57 29.67 -4.69
C VAL A 485 -3.65 28.67 -5.11
N SER A 486 -4.92 28.90 -4.75
CA SER A 486 -6.03 27.98 -5.07
C SER A 486 -6.72 28.28 -6.41
N GLY A 487 -6.57 29.51 -6.91
CA GLY A 487 -7.32 30.02 -8.06
C GLY A 487 -8.80 30.23 -7.77
N LEU A 488 -9.22 30.22 -6.51
CA LEU A 488 -10.55 30.63 -6.09
C LEU A 488 -10.74 32.14 -6.27
N ARG A 489 -12.00 32.56 -6.35
CA ARG A 489 -12.34 33.99 -6.41
C ARG A 489 -12.19 34.58 -5.01
N LEU A 490 -11.53 35.72 -4.90
CA LEU A 490 -11.43 36.47 -3.64
C LEU A 490 -12.84 36.95 -3.23
N ALA A 491 -13.16 36.87 -1.94
CA ALA A 491 -14.43 37.36 -1.41
C ALA A 491 -14.63 38.84 -1.79
N GLY A 492 -15.83 39.17 -2.28
CA GLY A 492 -16.14 40.50 -2.83
C GLY A 492 -15.73 40.72 -4.30
N TYR A 493 -15.10 39.74 -4.95
CA TYR A 493 -14.75 39.77 -6.36
C TYR A 493 -15.49 38.69 -7.16
N ASP A 494 -15.90 39.02 -8.38
CA ASP A 494 -16.65 38.12 -9.27
C ASP A 494 -15.75 37.24 -10.17
N ARG A 495 -14.43 37.45 -10.15
CA ARG A 495 -13.47 36.77 -11.03
C ARG A 495 -12.21 36.35 -10.26
N PRO A 496 -11.53 35.26 -10.67
CA PRO A 496 -10.20 34.90 -10.15
C PRO A 496 -9.18 36.02 -10.35
N MET A 497 -8.07 35.93 -9.63
CA MET A 497 -6.95 36.86 -9.76
C MET A 497 -6.33 36.82 -11.17
N PRO A 498 -5.83 37.95 -11.72
CA PRO A 498 -5.40 38.05 -13.12
C PRO A 498 -4.40 36.98 -13.60
N HIS A 499 -3.48 36.53 -12.75
CA HIS A 499 -2.45 35.55 -13.11
C HIS A 499 -3.00 34.15 -13.41
N TRP A 500 -4.22 33.84 -12.96
CA TRP A 500 -4.90 32.58 -13.28
C TRP A 500 -5.48 32.54 -14.71
N PHE A 501 -5.53 33.67 -15.41
CA PHE A 501 -5.92 33.71 -16.84
C PHE A 501 -4.72 33.62 -17.79
N ALA A 502 -3.49 33.63 -17.27
CA ALA A 502 -2.27 33.73 -18.06
C ALA A 502 -1.66 32.38 -18.45
N ARG A 503 -2.41 31.27 -18.34
CA ARG A 503 -1.97 29.92 -18.70
C ARG A 503 -2.81 29.32 -19.81
#